data_AF-A0A2L2XH25-F1
#
_entry.id   AF-A0A2L2XH25-F1
#
_cell.length_a   1.000
_cell.length_b   1.000
_cell.length_c   1.000
_cell.angle_alpha   90.00
_cell.angle_beta   90.00
_cell.angle_gamma   90.00
#
_symmetry.space_group_name_H-M   'P 1'
#
loop_
_entity.id
_entity.type
_entity.pdbx_description
1 polymer ?
#
loop_
_entity_poly.entity_id
_entity_poly.type
_entity_poly.pdbx_seq_one_letter_code
_entity_poly.pdbx_strand_id
1 'polypeptide(L)'
;MTLEQFLEQKRNMLLEIKTITCLMDEALEMEDTDKFLRLINDRQTFIDKINDVDEQVALIEHNTTTSQDNECNDTLREEISTLVKDIQVTNNKLQIRAEEFYGGIKKKLKDLKNAKRATQSYSSRNSQVYGYFIEKKK
;
A
#
# COMPACT_ATOMS: atom_id res chain seq x y z
N MET A 1 11.94 -1.46 -32.01
CA MET A 1 11.66 -2.62 -31.14
C MET A 1 10.62 -3.49 -31.82
N THR A 2 10.72 -4.80 -31.66
CA THR A 2 9.68 -5.76 -32.08
C THR A 2 8.59 -5.86 -31.00
N LEU A 3 7.42 -6.40 -31.36
CA LEU A 3 6.33 -6.67 -30.41
C LEU A 3 6.81 -7.58 -29.26
N GLU A 4 7.58 -8.62 -29.58
CA GLU A 4 8.19 -9.54 -28.62
C GLU A 4 9.03 -8.80 -27.57
N GLN A 5 9.88 -7.85 -28.00
CA GLN A 5 10.70 -7.05 -27.09
C GLN A 5 9.86 -6.20 -26.12
N PHE A 6 8.72 -5.66 -26.58
CA PHE A 6 7.80 -4.93 -25.70
C PHE A 6 7.10 -5.84 -24.70
N LEU A 7 6.69 -7.05 -25.12
CA LEU A 7 6.09 -8.03 -24.24
C LEU A 7 7.09 -8.53 -23.18
N GLU A 8 8.33 -8.81 -23.56
CA GLU A 8 9.40 -9.16 -22.61
C GLU A 8 9.67 -8.01 -21.63
N GLN A 9 9.74 -6.77 -22.12
CA GLN A 9 9.91 -5.60 -21.27
C GLN A 9 8.76 -5.48 -20.25
N LYS A 10 7.52 -5.63 -20.70
CA LYS A 10 6.33 -5.62 -19.82
C LYS A 10 6.41 -6.73 -18.78
N ARG A 11 6.75 -7.96 -19.18
CA ARG A 11 6.92 -9.10 -18.28
C ARG A 11 7.96 -8.82 -17.20
N ASN A 12 9.11 -8.28 -17.56
CA ASN A 12 10.17 -7.93 -16.61
C ASN A 12 9.71 -6.86 -15.62
N MET A 13 9.01 -5.83 -16.09
CA MET A 13 8.44 -4.81 -15.20
C MET A 13 7.38 -5.38 -14.24
N LEU A 14 6.58 -6.35 -14.68
CA LEU A 14 5.62 -7.04 -13.82
C LEU A 14 6.33 -7.89 -12.75
N LEU A 15 7.43 -8.55 -13.09
CA LEU A 15 8.26 -9.25 -12.10
C LEU A 15 8.83 -8.29 -11.05
N GLU A 16 9.28 -7.10 -11.45
CA GLU A 16 9.72 -6.06 -10.51
C GLU A 16 8.56 -5.59 -9.60
N ILE A 17 7.36 -5.36 -10.16
CA ILE A 17 6.18 -5.03 -9.36
C ILE A 17 5.86 -6.15 -8.36
N LYS A 18 5.97 -7.41 -8.76
CA LYS A 18 5.75 -8.56 -7.87
C LYS A 18 6.77 -8.54 -6.72
N THR A 19 8.04 -8.35 -7.03
CA THR A 19 9.12 -8.24 -6.02
C THR A 19 8.87 -7.08 -5.06
N ILE A 20 8.55 -5.88 -5.57
CA ILE A 20 8.24 -4.72 -4.74
C ILE A 20 7.03 -5.00 -3.84
N THR A 21 5.99 -5.66 -4.37
CA THR A 21 4.80 -6.00 -3.58
C THR A 21 5.14 -6.95 -2.42
N CYS A 22 6.06 -7.90 -2.61
CA CYS A 22 6.57 -8.73 -1.51
C CYS A 22 7.38 -7.91 -0.49
N LEU A 23 8.25 -7.01 -0.94
CA LEU A 23 9.04 -6.14 -0.05
C LEU A 23 8.15 -5.18 0.75
N MET A 24 7.01 -4.77 0.18
CA MET A 24 6.00 -3.97 0.89
C MET A 24 5.36 -4.77 2.03
N ASP A 25 5.10 -6.05 1.81
CA ASP A 25 4.57 -6.96 2.85
C ASP A 25 5.55 -7.10 4.01
N GLU A 26 6.84 -7.33 3.71
CA GLU A 26 7.91 -7.36 4.71
C GLU A 26 8.05 -6.03 5.47
N ALA A 27 7.91 -4.90 4.78
CA ALA A 27 7.98 -3.58 5.41
C ALA A 27 6.82 -3.36 6.40
N LEU A 28 5.62 -3.85 6.09
CA LEU A 28 4.49 -3.82 7.04
C LEU A 28 4.73 -4.72 8.24
N GLU A 29 5.28 -5.92 8.04
CA GLU A 29 5.62 -6.84 9.15
C GLU A 29 6.65 -6.23 10.10
N MET A 30 7.60 -5.47 9.58
CA MET A 30 8.61 -4.76 10.37
C MET A 30 8.13 -3.42 10.94
N GLU A 31 6.86 -3.03 10.69
CA GLU A 31 6.30 -1.71 11.00
C GLU A 31 7.14 -0.53 10.41
N ASP A 32 7.92 -0.76 9.35
CA ASP A 32 8.76 0.24 8.68
C ASP A 32 7.95 1.02 7.64
N THR A 33 7.23 2.03 8.11
CA THR A 33 6.34 2.85 7.29
C THR A 33 7.08 3.69 6.24
N ASP A 34 8.31 4.11 6.53
CA ASP A 34 9.10 4.93 5.61
C ASP A 34 9.54 4.10 4.40
N LYS A 35 10.02 2.87 4.64
CA LYS A 35 10.32 1.91 3.57
C LYS A 35 9.06 1.58 2.77
N PHE A 36 7.95 1.31 3.44
CA PHE A 36 6.67 1.01 2.78
C PHE A 36 6.24 2.14 1.83
N LEU A 37 6.31 3.40 2.27
CA LEU A 37 5.95 4.56 1.43
C LEU A 37 6.88 4.74 0.23
N ARG A 38 8.19 4.50 0.38
CA ARG A 38 9.14 4.53 -0.74
C ARG A 38 8.79 3.48 -1.79
N LEU A 39 8.52 2.25 -1.34
CA LEU A 39 8.16 1.14 -2.23
C LEU A 39 6.86 1.39 -3.00
N ILE A 40 5.88 2.12 -2.42
CA ILE A 40 4.68 2.56 -3.16
C ILE A 40 5.08 3.43 -4.36
N ASN A 41 5.96 4.39 -4.16
CA ASN A 41 6.39 5.30 -5.23
C ASN A 41 7.21 4.58 -6.30
N ASP A 42 8.12 3.68 -5.89
CA ASP A 42 8.91 2.86 -6.81
C ASP A 42 7.98 1.99 -7.67
N ARG A 43 6.97 1.37 -7.04
CA ARG A 43 5.96 0.60 -7.74
C ARG A 43 5.16 1.44 -8.74
N GLN A 44 4.74 2.64 -8.36
CA GLN A 44 4.00 3.54 -9.26
C GLN A 44 4.83 3.86 -10.52
N THR A 45 6.13 4.06 -10.36
CA THR A 45 7.04 4.32 -11.49
C THR A 45 7.05 3.16 -12.49
N PHE A 46 6.95 1.91 -12.05
CA PHE A 46 6.84 0.76 -12.95
C PHE A 46 5.47 0.65 -13.60
N ILE A 47 4.39 1.00 -12.89
CA ILE A 47 3.04 1.03 -13.45
C ILE A 47 2.97 2.06 -14.59
N ASP A 48 3.53 3.25 -14.39
CA ASP A 48 3.54 4.30 -15.40
C ASP A 48 4.32 3.84 -16.66
N LYS A 49 5.48 3.20 -16.46
CA LYS A 49 6.25 2.62 -17.57
C LYS A 49 5.51 1.50 -18.31
N ILE A 50 4.73 0.68 -17.59
CA ILE A 50 3.90 -0.36 -18.23
C ILE A 50 2.82 0.28 -19.08
N ASN A 51 2.20 1.37 -18.64
CA ASN A 51 1.21 2.08 -19.43
C ASN A 51 1.82 2.60 -20.74
N ASP A 52 3.02 3.19 -20.67
CA ASP A 52 3.75 3.64 -21.87
C ASP A 52 4.07 2.49 -22.84
N VAL A 53 4.39 1.31 -22.31
CA VAL A 53 4.63 0.10 -23.11
C VAL A 53 3.32 -0.41 -23.72
N ASP A 54 2.22 -0.38 -22.98
CA ASP A 54 0.91 -0.82 -23.45
C ASP A 54 0.37 0.04 -24.58
N GLU A 55 0.59 1.35 -24.53
CA GLU A 55 0.30 2.26 -25.65
C GLU A 55 1.11 1.89 -26.90
N GLN A 56 2.41 1.57 -26.74
CA GLN A 56 3.27 1.17 -27.86
C GLN A 56 2.87 -0.19 -28.45
N VAL A 57 2.51 -1.16 -27.61
CA VAL A 57 1.99 -2.46 -28.03
C VAL A 57 0.70 -2.28 -28.82
N ALA A 58 -0.26 -1.50 -28.32
CA ALA A 58 -1.53 -1.25 -28.99
C ALA A 58 -1.34 -0.58 -30.37
N LEU A 59 -0.40 0.37 -30.49
CA LEU A 59 -0.07 1.01 -31.76
C LEU A 59 0.52 0.01 -32.77
N ILE A 60 1.39 -0.89 -32.34
CA ILE A 60 1.98 -1.92 -33.21
C ILE A 60 0.87 -2.86 -33.69
N GLU A 61 0.07 -3.39 -32.76
CA GLU A 61 -1.02 -4.32 -33.06
C GLU A 61 -2.06 -3.73 -34.02
N HIS A 62 -2.43 -2.47 -33.85
CA HIS A 62 -3.37 -1.79 -34.75
C HIS A 62 -2.80 -1.60 -36.16
N ASN A 63 -1.49 -1.38 -36.29
CA ASN A 63 -0.84 -1.14 -37.58
C ASN A 63 -0.46 -2.44 -38.31
N THR A 64 -0.28 -3.55 -37.60
CA THR A 64 -0.14 -4.88 -38.21
C THR A 64 -1.51 -5.51 -38.42
N THR A 65 -2.07 -5.37 -39.62
CA THR A 65 -3.31 -6.08 -40.05
C THR A 65 -3.09 -7.59 -40.21
N THR A 66 -1.91 -8.09 -39.88
CA THR A 66 -1.49 -9.46 -40.15
C THR A 66 -1.46 -10.23 -38.86
N SER A 67 -2.44 -11.12 -38.71
CA SER A 67 -2.43 -12.30 -37.84
C SER A 67 -1.26 -13.21 -38.23
N GLN A 68 -0.02 -12.79 -37.96
CA GLN A 68 1.06 -13.74 -37.83
C GLN A 68 0.94 -14.30 -36.41
N ASP A 69 0.24 -15.43 -36.32
CA ASP A 69 0.22 -16.34 -35.17
C ASP A 69 1.66 -16.70 -34.82
N ASN A 70 2.27 -15.89 -33.96
CA ASN A 70 3.53 -16.19 -33.33
C ASN A 70 3.18 -16.82 -31.99
N GLU A 71 3.17 -18.16 -31.96
CA GLU A 71 2.97 -18.99 -30.76
C GLU A 71 3.82 -18.51 -29.57
N CYS A 72 5.00 -17.95 -29.84
CA CYS A 72 5.87 -17.31 -28.84
C CYS A 72 5.24 -16.05 -28.19
N ASN A 73 4.63 -15.17 -28.99
CA ASN A 73 3.95 -13.98 -28.47
C ASN A 73 2.72 -14.35 -27.65
N ASP A 74 1.98 -15.38 -28.07
CA ASP A 74 0.82 -15.87 -27.33
C ASP A 74 1.23 -16.47 -25.98
N THR A 75 2.31 -17.24 -25.95
CA THR A 75 2.91 -17.76 -24.71
C THR A 75 3.30 -16.61 -23.77
N LEU A 76 3.98 -15.58 -24.29
CA LEU A 76 4.36 -14.40 -23.48
C LEU A 76 3.14 -13.65 -22.93
N ARG A 77 2.06 -13.52 -23.71
CA ARG A 77 0.81 -12.90 -23.25
C ARG A 77 0.14 -13.71 -22.15
N GLU A 78 0.16 -15.03 -22.25
CA GLU A 78 -0.38 -15.91 -21.22
C GLU A 78 0.45 -15.82 -19.92
N GLU A 79 1.77 -15.78 -20.03
CA GLU A 79 2.67 -15.55 -18.88
C GLU A 79 2.39 -14.19 -18.22
N ILE A 80 2.27 -13.12 -19.00
CA ILE A 80 1.91 -11.78 -18.52
C ILE A 80 0.55 -11.81 -17.80
N SER A 81 -0.46 -12.44 -18.39
CA SER A 81 -1.80 -12.58 -17.81
C SER A 81 -1.76 -13.31 -16.46
N THR A 82 -0.96 -14.37 -16.39
CA THR A 82 -0.74 -15.14 -15.16
C THR A 82 -0.04 -14.29 -14.10
N LEU A 83 1.02 -13.55 -14.48
CA LEU A 83 1.72 -12.63 -13.57
C LEU A 83 0.81 -11.52 -13.03
N VAL A 84 -0.05 -10.95 -13.87
CA VAL A 84 -1.02 -9.93 -13.43
C VAL A 84 -1.97 -10.51 -12.38
N LYS A 85 -2.50 -11.71 -12.60
CA LYS A 85 -3.37 -12.40 -11.63
C LYS A 85 -2.63 -12.67 -10.31
N ASP A 86 -1.40 -13.14 -10.36
CA ASP A 86 -0.54 -13.37 -9.19
C ASP A 86 -0.32 -12.09 -8.38
N ILE A 87 -0.02 -10.98 -9.07
CA ILE A 87 0.17 -9.66 -8.46
C ILE A 87 -1.12 -9.20 -7.80
N GLN A 88 -2.27 -9.37 -8.46
CA GLN A 88 -3.58 -9.02 -7.89
C GLN A 88 -3.88 -9.81 -6.61
N VAL A 89 -3.62 -11.11 -6.61
CA VAL A 89 -3.81 -11.96 -5.41
C VAL A 89 -2.92 -11.49 -4.27
N THR A 90 -1.64 -11.22 -4.56
CA THR A 90 -0.69 -10.73 -3.55
C THR A 90 -1.08 -9.35 -3.03
N ASN A 91 -1.55 -8.46 -3.91
CA ASN A 91 -2.06 -7.15 -3.56
C ASN A 91 -3.24 -7.20 -2.60
N ASN A 92 -4.21 -8.07 -2.87
CA ASN A 92 -5.38 -8.19 -2.01
C ASN A 92 -4.98 -8.61 -0.60
N LYS A 93 -4.01 -9.54 -0.49
CA LYS A 93 -3.45 -9.93 0.82
C LYS A 93 -2.74 -8.77 1.51
N LEU A 94 -1.92 -8.03 0.77
CA LEU A 94 -1.20 -6.86 1.28
C LEU A 94 -2.17 -5.77 1.77
N GLN A 95 -3.25 -5.52 1.02
CA GLN A 95 -4.27 -4.55 1.39
C GLN A 95 -4.94 -4.93 2.72
N ILE A 96 -5.34 -6.19 2.87
CA ILE A 96 -5.95 -6.68 4.13
C ILE A 96 -5.00 -6.42 5.31
N ARG A 97 -3.71 -6.75 5.18
CA ARG A 97 -2.73 -6.50 6.24
C ARG A 97 -2.52 -5.01 6.52
N ALA A 98 -2.47 -4.17 5.48
CA ALA A 98 -2.35 -2.72 5.65
C ALA A 98 -3.55 -2.13 6.40
N GLU A 99 -4.77 -2.62 6.11
CA GLU A 99 -6.00 -2.22 6.81
C GLU A 99 -5.98 -2.65 8.28
N GLU A 100 -5.53 -3.89 8.57
CA GLU A 100 -5.35 -4.39 9.93
C GLU A 100 -4.33 -3.57 10.72
N PHE A 101 -3.18 -3.27 10.11
CA PHE A 101 -2.13 -2.44 10.70
C PHE A 101 -2.65 -1.04 11.04
N TYR A 102 -3.35 -0.40 10.09
CA TYR A 102 -3.99 0.90 10.30
C TYR A 102 -5.06 0.84 11.41
N GLY A 103 -5.87 -0.21 11.45
CA GLY A 103 -6.84 -0.47 12.52
C GLY A 103 -6.17 -0.56 13.89
N GLY A 104 -5.03 -1.22 13.98
CA GLY A 104 -4.18 -1.31 15.17
C GLY A 104 -3.70 0.07 15.65
N ILE A 105 -3.20 0.91 14.74
CA ILE A 105 -2.79 2.28 15.06
C ILE A 105 -3.96 3.10 15.58
N LYS A 106 -5.12 3.03 14.93
CA LYS A 106 -6.34 3.75 15.34
C LYS A 106 -6.78 3.35 16.75
N LYS A 107 -6.68 2.06 17.08
CA LYS A 107 -6.97 1.55 18.43
C LYS A 107 -5.97 2.10 19.45
N LYS A 108 -4.67 2.00 19.18
CA LYS A 108 -3.60 2.56 20.05
C LYS A 108 -3.82 4.06 20.32
N LEU A 109 -4.20 4.84 19.30
CA LEU A 109 -4.50 6.26 19.43
C LEU A 109 -5.72 6.52 20.34
N LYS A 110 -6.79 5.72 20.19
CA LYS A 110 -7.99 5.80 21.04
C LYS A 110 -7.65 5.49 22.50
N ASP A 111 -6.83 4.47 22.72
CA ASP A 111 -6.41 4.05 24.06
C ASP A 111 -5.55 5.12 24.73
N LEU A 112 -4.61 5.73 24.00
CA LEU A 112 -3.83 6.89 24.47
C LEU A 112 -4.71 8.08 24.85
N LYS A 113 -5.72 8.40 24.04
CA LYS A 113 -6.67 9.48 24.33
C LYS A 113 -7.48 9.20 25.59
N ASN A 114 -7.90 7.95 25.79
CA ASN A 114 -8.62 7.54 26.99
C ASN A 114 -7.73 7.57 28.23
N ALA A 115 -6.49 7.09 28.13
CA ALA A 115 -5.50 7.16 29.19
C ALA A 115 -5.23 8.60 29.61
N LYS A 116 -5.00 9.52 28.66
CA LYS A 116 -4.80 10.95 28.94
C LYS A 116 -6.00 11.56 29.69
N ARG A 117 -7.23 11.23 29.27
CA ARG A 117 -8.46 11.68 29.96
C ARG A 117 -8.55 11.15 31.38
N ALA A 118 -8.25 9.87 31.59
CA ALA A 118 -8.24 9.26 32.92
C ALA A 118 -7.22 9.98 33.83
N THR A 119 -5.98 10.17 33.36
CA THR A 119 -4.95 10.89 34.13
C THR A 119 -5.38 12.31 34.51
N GLN A 120 -5.98 13.07 33.59
CA GLN A 120 -6.49 14.42 33.87
C GLN A 120 -7.64 14.44 34.89
N SER A 121 -8.55 13.47 34.83
CA SER A 121 -9.65 13.34 35.80
C SER A 121 -9.12 13.04 37.22
N TYR A 122 -8.06 12.24 37.35
CA TYR A 122 -7.47 11.92 38.65
C TYR A 122 -6.50 13.00 39.15
N SER A 123 -5.82 13.75 38.27
CA SER A 123 -4.90 14.81 38.68
C SER A 123 -5.58 16.15 39.01
N SER A 124 -6.87 16.33 38.69
CA SER A 124 -7.60 17.59 38.86
C SER A 124 -8.32 17.76 40.19
N ARG A 125 -8.18 16.84 41.15
CA ARG A 125 -8.71 16.99 42.51
C ARG A 125 -7.58 16.94 43.53
N ASN A 126 -7.15 18.12 43.98
CA ASN A 126 -6.84 18.46 45.38
C ASN A 126 -6.42 19.93 45.52
N SER A 127 -7.25 20.89 45.08
CA SER A 127 -7.30 22.17 45.78
C SER A 127 -8.36 22.03 46.87
N GLN A 128 -7.95 21.65 48.09
CA GLN A 128 -8.84 21.69 49.24
C GLN A 128 -9.41 23.11 49.35
N VAL A 129 -10.72 23.26 49.16
CA VAL A 129 -11.42 24.50 49.47
C VAL A 129 -11.46 24.60 50.99
N TYR A 130 -10.59 25.42 51.57
CA TYR A 130 -10.64 25.77 52.98
C TYR A 130 -11.95 26.51 53.26
N GLY A 131 -12.95 25.80 53.77
CA GLY A 131 -14.18 26.41 54.26
C GLY A 131 -13.87 27.19 55.55
N TYR A 132 -13.92 28.52 55.49
CA TYR A 132 -13.88 29.35 56.69
C TYR A 132 -15.28 29.41 57.31
N PHE A 133 -15.39 28.93 58.55
CA PHE A 133 -16.57 29.17 59.38
C PHE A 133 -16.50 30.61 59.91
N ILE A 134 -17.38 31.49 59.42
CA ILE A 134 -17.57 32.84 59.99
C ILE A 134 -18.55 32.71 61.14
N GLU A 135 -18.03 32.64 62.36
CA GLU A 135 -18.83 32.71 63.58
C GLU A 135 -19.29 34.17 63.78
N LYS A 136 -20.58 34.44 63.58
CA LYS A 136 -21.16 35.76 63.89
C LYS A 136 -21.35 35.88 65.40
N LYS A 137 -20.49 36.66 66.07
CA LYS A 137 -20.72 37.08 67.46
C LYS A 137 -21.90 38.04 67.52
N LYS A 138 -22.83 37.75 68.45
CA LYS A 138 -23.97 38.59 68.83
C LYS A 138 -23.53 39.81 69.61
#